data_AF-A0A2P5P9X9-F1
#
_entry.id   AF-A0A2P5P9X9-F1
#
_cell.length_a   1.000
_cell.length_b   1.000
_cell.length_c   1.000
_cell.angle_alpha   90.00
_cell.angle_beta   90.00
_cell.angle_gamma   90.00
#
_symmetry.space_group_name_H-M   'P 1'
#
loop_
_entity.id
_entity.type
_entity.pdbx_description
1 polymer ?
#
loop_
_entity_poly.entity_id
_entity_poly.type
_entity_poly.pdbx_seq_one_letter_code
_entity_poly.pdbx_strand_id
1 'polypeptide(L)'
;MEQRRDWLQIGVALAIILSLIFLSIGTYFRWWDLRFDIGSFSFTHWLSWIGAGYLTIFVPLYSVLKRQSKIPFATILTVHVFGNLIAFGMISVHFAQQLGRPTEFAPDFGTGLAMYLIITGIVATGLMRRFGTVSPIYNNLRFIHVGLALSLIFILPIHILHNLNVI
;
A
#
# COMPACT_ATOMS: atom_id res chain seq x y z
N MET A 1 17.87 4.29 24.67
CA MET A 1 17.11 5.23 23.80
C MET A 1 16.53 4.55 22.56
N GLU A 2 17.29 3.65 21.92
CA GLU A 2 16.86 2.93 20.70
C GLU A 2 15.58 2.09 20.89
N GLN A 3 15.49 1.31 21.97
CA GLN A 3 14.31 0.49 22.29
C GLN A 3 13.01 1.30 22.45
N ARG A 4 13.06 2.51 23.03
CA ARG A 4 11.89 3.38 23.20
C ARG A 4 11.40 3.94 21.85
N ARG A 5 12.33 4.20 20.93
CA ARG A 5 12.02 4.66 19.57
C ARG A 5 11.31 3.58 18.77
N ASP A 6 11.70 2.32 18.93
CA ASP A 6 11.08 1.20 18.23
C ASP A 6 9.64 0.94 18.69
N TRP A 7 9.36 1.02 20.00
CA TRP A 7 7.99 0.92 20.53
C TRP A 7 7.09 2.05 20.04
N LEU A 8 7.59 3.28 19.96
CA LEU A 8 6.83 4.39 19.39
C LEU A 8 6.47 4.10 17.93
N GLN A 9 7.42 3.62 17.12
CA GLN A 9 7.17 3.29 15.72
C GLN A 9 6.16 2.15 15.55
N ILE A 10 6.21 1.13 16.40
CA ILE A 10 5.20 0.07 16.44
C ILE A 10 3.83 0.67 16.76
N GLY A 11 3.73 1.49 17.81
CA GLY A 11 2.47 2.14 18.21
C GLY A 11 1.88 3.00 17.10
N VAL A 12 2.71 3.79 16.41
CA VAL A 12 2.30 4.61 15.26
C VAL A 12 1.85 3.72 14.09
N ALA A 13 2.59 2.66 13.78
CA ALA A 13 2.20 1.75 12.69
C ALA A 13 0.86 1.07 12.98
N LEU A 14 0.65 0.60 14.22
CA LEU A 14 -0.62 0.03 14.66
C LEU A 14 -1.77 1.05 14.60
N ALA A 15 -1.54 2.27 15.09
CA ALA A 15 -2.53 3.33 15.03
C ALA A 15 -2.93 3.64 13.59
N ILE A 16 -1.96 3.70 12.66
CA ILE A 16 -2.25 3.87 11.24
C ILE A 16 -3.07 2.68 10.73
N ILE A 17 -2.64 1.43 10.95
CA ILE A 17 -3.38 0.23 10.47
C ILE A 17 -4.82 0.23 10.96
N LEU A 18 -5.05 0.50 12.26
CA LEU A 18 -6.39 0.57 12.83
C LEU A 18 -7.22 1.68 12.19
N SER A 19 -6.60 2.85 11.94
CA SER A 19 -7.25 3.96 11.25
C SER A 19 -7.61 3.58 9.81
N LEU A 20 -6.74 2.85 9.10
CA LEU A 20 -6.99 2.38 7.75
C LEU A 20 -8.14 1.37 7.70
N ILE A 21 -8.17 0.41 8.63
CA ILE A 21 -9.27 -0.55 8.75
C ILE A 21 -10.58 0.19 8.99
N PHE A 22 -10.61 1.11 9.95
CA PHE A 22 -11.79 1.93 10.26
C PHE A 22 -12.26 2.74 9.04
N LEU A 23 -11.34 3.43 8.36
CA LEU A 23 -11.65 4.21 7.15
C LEU A 23 -12.17 3.33 6.02
N SER A 24 -11.57 2.16 5.78
CA SER A 24 -12.02 1.20 4.76
C SER A 24 -13.41 0.66 5.06
N ILE A 25 -13.69 0.27 6.32
CA ILE A 25 -15.03 -0.18 6.74
C ILE A 25 -16.05 0.94 6.55
N GLY A 26 -15.76 2.15 7.04
CA GLY A 26 -16.66 3.29 6.87
C GLY A 26 -16.88 3.67 5.41
N THR A 27 -15.85 3.54 4.55
CA THR A 27 -15.97 3.78 3.11
C THR A 27 -16.85 2.72 2.44
N TYR A 28 -16.70 1.45 2.82
CA TYR A 28 -17.53 0.35 2.31
C TYR A 28 -19.02 0.54 2.66
N PHE A 29 -19.31 0.87 3.93
CA PHE A 29 -20.67 1.14 4.41
C PHE A 29 -21.18 2.56 4.12
N ARG A 30 -20.39 3.39 3.43
CA ARG A 30 -20.75 4.77 3.06
C ARG A 30 -21.11 5.66 4.26
N TRP A 31 -20.39 5.52 5.38
CA TRP A 31 -20.50 6.44 6.51
C TRP A 31 -20.11 7.88 6.15
N TRP A 32 -19.29 8.02 5.11
CA TRP A 32 -18.85 9.29 4.54
C TRP A 32 -19.05 9.27 3.03
N ASP A 33 -19.37 10.43 2.46
CA ASP A 33 -19.45 10.61 1.02
C ASP A 33 -18.08 11.01 0.44
N LEU A 34 -17.31 10.00 0.02
CA LEU A 34 -16.03 10.18 -0.67
C LEU A 34 -16.18 10.14 -2.20
N ARG A 35 -17.42 10.21 -2.72
CA ARG A 35 -17.74 10.02 -4.15
C ARG A 35 -17.87 11.33 -4.91
N PHE A 36 -17.18 12.38 -4.48
CA PHE A 36 -17.09 13.61 -5.26
C PHE A 36 -15.98 13.49 -6.31
N ASP A 37 -16.19 14.14 -7.44
CA ASP A 37 -15.25 14.16 -8.56
C ASP A 37 -14.32 15.36 -8.48
N ILE A 38 -13.05 15.14 -8.85
CA ILE A 38 -12.06 16.19 -9.05
C ILE A 38 -11.56 16.05 -10.48
N GLY A 39 -12.03 16.90 -11.38
CA GLY A 39 -11.76 16.75 -12.81
C GLY A 39 -12.38 15.46 -13.36
N SER A 40 -11.59 14.63 -14.05
CA SER A 40 -12.09 13.43 -14.74
C SER A 40 -12.21 12.18 -13.85
N PHE A 41 -11.83 12.26 -12.58
CA PHE A 41 -11.77 11.10 -11.68
C PHE A 41 -12.41 11.40 -10.32
N SER A 42 -13.00 10.37 -9.70
CA SER A 42 -13.46 10.45 -8.32
C SER A 42 -12.30 10.71 -7.36
N PHE A 43 -12.57 11.34 -6.23
CA PHE A 43 -11.57 11.60 -5.19
C PHE A 43 -10.79 10.33 -4.80
N THR A 44 -11.49 9.20 -4.63
CA THR A 44 -10.85 7.92 -4.32
C THR A 44 -10.04 7.32 -5.47
N HIS A 45 -10.30 7.66 -6.73
CA HIS A 45 -9.37 7.34 -7.82
C HIS A 45 -8.08 8.15 -7.69
N TRP A 46 -8.16 9.44 -7.36
CA TRP A 46 -6.97 10.25 -7.09
C TRP A 46 -6.14 9.70 -5.93
N LEU A 47 -6.79 9.24 -4.85
CA LEU A 47 -6.08 8.56 -3.76
C LEU A 47 -5.33 7.32 -4.27
N SER A 48 -5.97 6.50 -5.11
CA SER A 48 -5.33 5.33 -5.72
C SER A 48 -4.14 5.72 -6.60
N TRP A 49 -4.26 6.76 -7.42
CA TRP A 49 -3.17 7.28 -8.25
C TRP A 49 -1.98 7.77 -7.43
N ILE A 50 -2.23 8.55 -6.36
CA ILE A 50 -1.18 9.06 -5.47
C ILE A 50 -0.48 7.89 -4.76
N GLY A 51 -1.25 6.95 -4.22
CA GLY A 51 -0.71 5.76 -3.56
C GLY A 51 0.11 4.88 -4.50
N ALA A 52 -0.44 4.54 -5.67
CA ALA A 52 0.23 3.73 -6.68
C ALA A 52 1.48 4.43 -7.25
N GLY A 53 1.42 5.74 -7.46
CA GLY A 53 2.56 6.55 -7.88
C GLY A 53 3.68 6.53 -6.83
N TYR A 54 3.32 6.69 -5.55
CA TYR A 54 4.27 6.55 -4.45
C TYR A 54 4.93 5.17 -4.46
N LEU A 55 4.16 4.08 -4.53
CA LEU A 55 4.72 2.72 -4.55
C LEU A 55 5.66 2.50 -5.75
N THR A 56 5.23 2.89 -6.95
CA THR A 56 6.00 2.73 -8.19
C THR A 56 7.35 3.44 -8.15
N ILE A 57 7.41 4.62 -7.53
CA ILE A 57 8.64 5.43 -7.46
C ILE A 57 9.49 5.01 -6.25
N PHE A 58 8.90 4.98 -5.05
CA PHE A 58 9.66 4.81 -3.81
C PHE A 58 10.14 3.38 -3.56
N VAL A 59 9.44 2.35 -4.07
CA VAL A 59 9.90 0.96 -3.92
C VAL A 59 11.24 0.71 -4.63
N PRO A 60 11.42 1.03 -5.92
CA PRO A 60 12.73 0.89 -6.57
C PRO A 60 13.75 1.91 -6.01
N LEU A 61 13.33 3.14 -5.75
CA LEU A 61 14.20 4.19 -5.22
C LEU A 61 14.79 3.80 -3.86
N TYR A 62 14.04 3.15 -2.98
CA TYR A 62 14.54 2.61 -1.71
C TYR A 62 15.74 1.68 -1.92
N SER A 63 15.69 0.83 -2.94
CA SER A 63 16.79 -0.11 -3.22
C SER A 63 18.07 0.56 -3.70
N VAL A 64 17.95 1.73 -4.32
CA VAL A 64 19.09 2.58 -4.73
C VAL A 64 19.59 3.40 -3.54
N LEU A 65 18.69 4.13 -2.86
CA LEU A 65 19.04 5.04 -1.77
C LEU A 65 19.72 4.32 -0.61
N LYS A 66 19.30 3.10 -0.27
CA LYS A 66 19.92 2.31 0.81
C LYS A 66 21.38 1.94 0.53
N ARG A 67 21.84 2.02 -0.72
CA ARG A 67 23.21 1.64 -1.13
C ARG A 67 24.09 2.85 -1.43
N GLN A 68 23.51 3.95 -1.92
CA GLN A 68 24.26 5.04 -2.55
C GLN A 68 24.05 6.41 -1.90
N SER A 69 23.11 6.55 -0.97
CA SER A 69 22.80 7.88 -0.39
C SER A 69 23.60 8.17 0.88
N LYS A 70 23.81 9.47 1.13
CA LYS A 70 24.33 9.97 2.42
C LYS A 70 23.24 10.09 3.49
N ILE A 71 21.98 9.78 3.14
CA ILE A 71 20.84 9.89 4.05
C ILE A 71 20.95 8.74 5.07
N PRO A 72 20.72 8.99 6.38
CA PRO A 72 20.75 7.93 7.36
C PRO A 72 19.78 6.79 7.01
N PHE A 73 20.25 5.55 7.07
CA PHE A 73 19.44 4.36 6.75
C PHE A 73 18.13 4.32 7.56
N ALA A 74 18.16 4.73 8.83
CA ALA A 74 16.97 4.79 9.68
C ALA A 74 15.90 5.72 9.11
N THR A 75 16.28 6.85 8.52
CA THR A 75 15.35 7.79 7.88
C THR A 75 14.76 7.19 6.60
N ILE A 76 15.62 6.63 5.74
CA ILE A 76 15.19 5.96 4.49
C ILE A 76 14.20 4.84 4.81
N LEU A 77 14.50 4.03 5.82
CA LEU A 77 13.66 2.93 6.25
C LEU A 77 12.34 3.41 6.87
N THR A 78 12.36 4.49 7.65
CA THR A 78 11.15 5.11 8.21
C THR A 78 10.23 5.62 7.09
N VAL A 79 10.77 6.37 6.14
CA VAL A 79 10.01 6.87 4.98
C VAL A 79 9.46 5.71 4.15
N HIS A 80 10.27 4.66 3.91
CA HIS A 80 9.82 3.47 3.21
C HIS A 80 8.65 2.79 3.93
N VAL A 81 8.77 2.49 5.23
CA VAL A 81 7.72 1.77 5.97
C VAL A 81 6.44 2.61 6.07
N PHE A 82 6.53 3.84 6.57
CA PHE A 82 5.34 4.66 6.82
C PHE A 82 4.73 5.21 5.55
N GLY A 83 5.53 5.61 4.56
CA GLY A 83 4.99 6.05 3.28
C GLY A 83 4.29 4.93 2.53
N ASN A 84 4.83 3.69 2.54
CA ASN A 84 4.12 2.54 1.97
C ASN A 84 2.82 2.21 2.72
N LEU A 85 2.79 2.41 4.04
CA LEU A 85 1.59 2.19 4.84
C LEU A 85 0.50 3.22 4.52
N ILE A 86 0.88 4.49 4.36
CA ILE A 86 -0.04 5.56 3.92
C ILE A 86 -0.54 5.30 2.50
N ALA A 87 0.35 4.94 1.57
CA ALA A 87 -0.01 4.59 0.20
C ALA A 87 -0.97 3.40 0.14
N PHE A 88 -0.70 2.36 0.94
CA PHE A 88 -1.63 1.22 1.10
C PHE A 88 -2.99 1.69 1.59
N GLY A 89 -3.04 2.57 2.59
CA GLY A 89 -4.29 3.16 3.08
C GLY A 89 -5.11 3.86 2.00
N MET A 90 -4.46 4.70 1.19
CA MET A 90 -5.12 5.39 0.07
C MET A 90 -5.72 4.38 -0.94
N ILE A 91 -4.99 3.31 -1.24
CA ILE A 91 -5.44 2.24 -2.13
C ILE A 91 -6.57 1.41 -1.49
N SER A 92 -6.50 1.14 -0.18
CA SER A 92 -7.55 0.42 0.56
C SER A 92 -8.86 1.20 0.62
N VAL A 93 -8.83 2.53 0.72
CA VAL A 93 -10.03 3.38 0.64
C VAL A 93 -10.64 3.28 -0.75
N HIS A 94 -9.83 3.38 -1.81
CA HIS A 94 -10.27 3.18 -3.18
C HIS A 94 -10.93 1.80 -3.36
N PHE A 95 -10.24 0.74 -2.95
CA PHE A 95 -10.70 -0.63 -3.09
C PHE A 95 -12.00 -0.89 -2.30
N ALA A 96 -12.11 -0.36 -1.07
CA ALA A 96 -13.32 -0.44 -0.27
C ALA A 96 -14.51 0.26 -0.95
N GLN A 97 -14.30 1.42 -1.59
CA GLN A 97 -15.36 2.09 -2.34
C GLN A 97 -15.82 1.27 -3.55
N GLN A 98 -14.88 0.62 -4.26
CA GLN A 98 -15.20 -0.27 -5.39
C GLN A 98 -16.05 -1.46 -4.93
N LEU A 99 -15.66 -2.10 -3.82
CA LEU A 99 -16.40 -3.19 -3.21
C LEU A 99 -17.79 -2.79 -2.71
N GLY A 100 -17.96 -1.56 -2.24
CA GLY A 100 -19.24 -1.03 -1.75
C GLY A 100 -20.17 -0.50 -2.85
N ARG A 101 -19.88 -0.77 -4.13
CA ARG A 101 -20.77 -0.40 -5.25
C ARG A 101 -22.04 -1.26 -5.22
N PRO A 102 -23.20 -0.72 -5.66
CA PRO A 102 -24.41 -1.51 -5.84
C PRO A 102 -24.17 -2.68 -6.81
N THR A 103 -24.98 -3.74 -6.71
CA THR A 103 -24.86 -4.95 -7.53
C THR A 103 -24.96 -4.68 -9.03
N GLU A 104 -25.71 -3.64 -9.43
CA GLU A 104 -25.87 -3.22 -10.82
C GLU A 104 -24.60 -2.60 -11.40
N PHE A 105 -23.67 -2.18 -10.54
CA PHE A 105 -22.37 -1.57 -10.88
C PHE A 105 -21.20 -2.32 -10.22
N ALA A 106 -21.36 -3.64 -10.05
CA ALA A 106 -20.33 -4.47 -9.44
C ALA A 106 -18.98 -4.31 -10.17
N PRO A 107 -17.87 -4.17 -9.42
CA PRO A 107 -16.56 -4.00 -10.03
C PRO A 107 -16.12 -5.30 -10.71
N ASP A 108 -15.44 -5.19 -11.84
CA ASP A 108 -14.61 -6.28 -12.34
C ASP A 108 -13.36 -6.39 -11.46
N PHE A 109 -13.28 -7.48 -10.69
CA PHE A 109 -12.18 -7.68 -9.76
C PHE A 109 -10.84 -7.93 -10.47
N GLY A 110 -10.84 -8.44 -11.70
CA GLY A 110 -9.70 -8.94 -12.48
C GLY A 110 -8.31 -8.67 -11.89
N THR A 111 -7.58 -7.73 -12.48
CA THR A 111 -6.22 -7.36 -12.06
C THR A 111 -6.20 -6.49 -10.80
N GLY A 112 -7.31 -5.85 -10.43
CA GLY A 112 -7.41 -4.96 -9.28
C GLY A 112 -7.35 -5.69 -7.93
N LEU A 113 -8.08 -6.80 -7.80
CA LEU A 113 -8.03 -7.67 -6.61
C LEU A 113 -6.64 -8.30 -6.46
N ALA A 114 -6.07 -8.81 -7.56
CA ALA A 114 -4.72 -9.38 -7.55
C ALA A 114 -3.69 -8.35 -7.04
N MET A 115 -3.75 -7.12 -7.55
CA MET A 115 -2.89 -6.02 -7.10
C MET A 115 -3.12 -5.69 -5.62
N TYR A 116 -4.37 -5.64 -5.16
CA TYR A 116 -4.68 -5.38 -3.75
C TYR A 116 -4.11 -6.44 -2.81
N LEU A 117 -4.22 -7.73 -3.16
CA LEU A 117 -3.64 -8.83 -2.40
C LEU A 117 -2.12 -8.76 -2.38
N ILE A 118 -1.48 -8.42 -3.50
CA ILE A 118 -0.03 -8.23 -3.58
C ILE A 118 0.43 -7.11 -2.64
N ILE A 119 -0.21 -5.93 -2.70
CA ILE A 119 0.17 -4.79 -1.85
C ILE A 119 -0.06 -5.14 -0.38
N THR A 120 -1.18 -5.79 -0.04
CA THR A 120 -1.45 -6.28 1.31
C THR A 120 -0.33 -7.21 1.79
N GLY A 121 0.10 -8.15 0.94
CA GLY A 121 1.21 -9.04 1.22
C GLY A 121 2.56 -8.30 1.40
N ILE A 122 2.85 -7.29 0.58
CA ILE A 122 4.05 -6.44 0.72
C ILE A 122 4.04 -5.75 2.07
N VAL A 123 2.93 -5.12 2.45
CA VAL A 123 2.81 -4.41 3.73
C VAL A 123 2.93 -5.38 4.91
N ALA A 124 2.19 -6.50 4.88
CA ALA A 124 2.23 -7.50 5.95
C ALA A 124 3.65 -8.06 6.14
N THR A 125 4.28 -8.53 5.06
CA THR A 125 5.65 -9.05 5.12
C THR A 125 6.67 -7.96 5.48
N GLY A 126 6.45 -6.70 5.07
CA GLY A 126 7.30 -5.56 5.42
C GLY A 126 7.25 -5.24 6.91
N LEU A 127 6.05 -5.19 7.49
CA LEU A 127 5.84 -4.97 8.92
C LEU A 127 6.41 -6.12 9.76
N MET A 128 6.17 -7.37 9.35
CA MET A 128 6.77 -8.54 10.01
C MET A 128 8.29 -8.50 9.98
N ARG A 129 8.89 -8.06 8.87
CA ARG A 129 10.35 -7.92 8.78
C ARG A 129 10.89 -6.72 9.57
N ARG A 130 10.11 -5.66 9.72
CA ARG A 130 10.51 -4.43 10.43
C ARG A 130 10.40 -4.59 11.95
N PHE A 131 9.32 -5.20 12.42
CA PHE A 131 8.96 -5.25 13.84
C PHE A 131 8.92 -6.67 14.42
N GLY A 132 8.99 -7.71 13.59
CA GLY A 132 8.99 -9.09 14.06
C GLY A 132 10.34 -9.51 14.65
N THR A 133 10.27 -10.25 15.74
CA THR A 133 11.42 -10.84 16.44
C THR A 133 11.98 -12.01 15.62
N VAL A 134 13.31 -12.07 15.53
CA VAL A 134 14.12 -12.93 14.66
C VAL A 134 13.65 -14.40 14.65
N SER A 135 12.91 -14.80 13.61
CA SER A 135 12.48 -16.19 13.37
C SER A 135 13.17 -16.74 12.11
N PRO A 136 13.48 -18.06 12.03
CA PRO A 136 14.05 -18.69 10.83
C PRO A 136 13.23 -18.47 9.54
N ILE A 137 11.96 -18.09 9.65
CA ILE A 137 11.08 -17.68 8.54
C ILE A 137 11.54 -16.38 7.86
N TYR A 138 12.45 -15.60 8.45
CA TYR A 138 12.87 -14.29 7.95
C TYR A 138 13.47 -14.31 6.53
N ASN A 139 14.23 -15.35 6.18
CA ASN A 139 14.78 -15.50 4.83
C ASN A 139 13.67 -15.73 3.79
N ASN A 140 12.66 -16.53 4.14
CA ASN A 140 11.49 -16.74 3.31
C ASN A 140 10.67 -15.45 3.18
N LEU A 141 10.48 -14.69 4.26
CA LEU A 141 9.78 -13.41 4.22
C LEU A 141 10.49 -12.38 3.35
N ARG A 142 11.84 -12.33 3.36
CA ARG A 142 12.58 -11.45 2.47
C ARG A 142 12.34 -11.82 1.02
N PHE A 143 12.41 -13.11 0.68
CA PHE A 143 12.15 -13.59 -0.67
C PHE A 143 10.73 -13.25 -1.13
N ILE A 144 9.72 -13.56 -0.30
CA ILE A 144 8.31 -13.25 -0.57
C ILE A 144 8.10 -11.75 -0.74
N HIS A 145 8.60 -10.93 0.18
CA HIS A 145 8.43 -9.47 0.12
C HIS A 145 9.01 -8.86 -1.16
N VAL A 146 10.21 -9.29 -1.56
CA VAL A 146 10.84 -8.82 -2.80
C VAL A 146 10.11 -9.36 -4.03
N GLY A 147 9.71 -10.63 -4.02
CA GLY A 147 8.93 -11.24 -5.09
C GLY A 147 7.61 -10.51 -5.34
N LEU A 148 6.84 -10.22 -4.28
CA LEU A 148 5.61 -9.45 -4.36
C LEU A 148 5.84 -8.02 -4.89
N ALA A 149 6.90 -7.35 -4.43
CA ALA A 149 7.26 -6.02 -4.93
C ALA A 149 7.59 -6.04 -6.43
N LEU A 150 8.30 -7.07 -6.91
CA LEU A 150 8.55 -7.25 -8.34
C LEU A 150 7.25 -7.54 -9.10
N SER A 151 6.38 -8.41 -8.58
CA SER A 151 5.07 -8.69 -9.17
C SER A 151 4.22 -7.42 -9.30
N LEU A 152 4.24 -6.54 -8.29
CA LEU A 152 3.53 -5.26 -8.34
C LEU A 152 4.00 -4.38 -9.50
N ILE A 153 5.32 -4.33 -9.75
CA ILE A 153 5.91 -3.53 -10.85
C ILE A 153 5.39 -4.00 -12.22
N PHE A 154 5.11 -5.29 -12.39
CA PHE A 154 4.57 -5.82 -13.65
C PHE A 154 3.04 -5.71 -13.75
N ILE A 155 2.32 -6.00 -12.66
CA ILE A 155 0.85 -6.05 -12.67
C ILE A 155 0.24 -4.66 -12.70
N LEU A 156 0.83 -3.67 -12.03
CA LEU A 156 0.28 -2.32 -11.97
C LEU A 156 0.17 -1.65 -13.36
N PRO A 157 1.19 -1.66 -14.23
CA PRO A 157 1.05 -1.13 -15.59
C PRO A 157 -0.04 -1.85 -16.40
N ILE A 158 -0.13 -3.19 -16.30
CA ILE A 158 -1.16 -3.97 -16.99
C ILE A 158 -2.55 -3.55 -16.49
N HIS A 159 -2.73 -3.44 -15.18
CA HIS A 159 -3.98 -2.98 -14.57
C HIS A 159 -4.37 -1.58 -15.08
N ILE A 160 -3.43 -0.65 -15.15
CA ILE A 160 -3.66 0.70 -15.68
C ILE A 160 -4.05 0.64 -17.16
N LEU A 161 -3.28 -0.04 -18.00
CA LEU A 161 -3.52 -0.09 -19.44
C LEU A 161 -4.89 -0.72 -19.77
N HIS A 162 -5.25 -1.80 -19.06
CA HIS A 162 -6.57 -2.44 -19.22
C HIS A 162 -7.71 -1.50 -18.81
N ASN A 163 -7.60 -0.80 -17.68
CA ASN A 163 -8.64 0.14 -17.24
C ASN A 163 -8.73 1.40 -18.10
N LEU A 164 -7.66 1.74 -18.84
CA LEU A 164 -7.67 2.80 -19.85
C LEU A 164 -8.14 2.32 -21.23
N ASN A 165 -8.53 1.05 -21.38
CA ASN A 165 -8.92 0.43 -22.65
C ASN A 165 -7.83 0.51 -23.73
N VAL A 166 -6.56 0.46 -23.34
CA VAL A 166 -5.42 0.43 -24.28
C VAL A 166 -5.13 -0.99 -24.73
N ILE A 167 -5.32 -1.98 -23.84
CA ILE A 167 -5.14 -3.42 -24.09
C ILE A 167 -6.31 -4.21 -23.53
#